data_AF-A0A1S6YGI9-F1
#
_entry.id   AF-A0A1S6YGI9-F1
#
_cell.length_a   1.000
_cell.length_b   1.000
_cell.length_c   1.000
_cell.angle_alpha   90.00
_cell.angle_beta   90.00
_cell.angle_gamma   90.00
#
_symmetry.space_group_name_H-M   'P 1'
#
loop_
_entity.id
_entity.type
_entity.pdbx_description
1 polymer ?
#
loop_
_entity_poly.entity_id
_entity_poly.type
_entity_poly.pdbx_seq_one_letter_code
_entity_poly.pdbx_strand_id
1 'polypeptide(L)'
;CDAGLVERALKEEKLSQSLVCRPADALPHELDRMRSEARAAGAQDTIEDVLTYAMFPKIAPTFFASRAQGPISFRGKGQGQKQKGESAGSVASYVATVNGTAYTVVQEGAVLRVNGTPYTVRVEAGPSVASGTSQGTVTTAKVGACTTLPAPVAGSVVKHTVQDGATVNSGETVIMVESMKMELEVKATAAGTIHFLIAPGAHVSAGQVLAEIR
;
A
#
# COMPACT_ATOMS: atom_id res chain seq x y z
N CYS A 1 -25.31 18.56 -26.46
CA CYS A 1 -24.00 19.14 -26.77
C CYS A 1 -24.20 20.56 -27.25
N ASP A 2 -23.50 21.54 -26.67
CA ASP A 2 -23.56 22.93 -27.11
C ASP A 2 -22.73 23.10 -28.40
N ALA A 3 -23.41 23.29 -29.54
CA ALA A 3 -22.77 23.39 -30.85
C ALA A 3 -21.81 24.59 -30.94
N GLY A 4 -22.12 25.72 -30.28
CA GLY A 4 -21.27 26.91 -30.29
C GLY A 4 -20.04 26.79 -29.38
N LEU A 5 -20.09 25.92 -28.36
CA LEU A 5 -18.91 25.57 -27.58
C LEU A 5 -17.96 24.65 -28.37
N VAL A 6 -18.51 23.66 -29.09
CA VAL A 6 -17.72 22.71 -29.90
C VAL A 6 -16.99 23.42 -31.04
N GLU A 7 -17.64 24.35 -31.74
CA GLU A 7 -17.01 25.10 -32.83
C GLU A 7 -15.83 25.96 -32.34
N ARG A 8 -15.97 26.60 -31.17
CA ARG A 8 -14.87 27.37 -30.56
C ARG A 8 -13.70 26.47 -30.16
N ALA A 9 -13.97 25.34 -29.53
CA ALA A 9 -12.94 24.37 -29.14
C ALA A 9 -12.19 23.80 -30.36
N LEU A 10 -12.90 23.46 -31.45
CA LEU A 10 -12.29 22.99 -32.69
C LEU A 10 -11.36 24.04 -33.31
N LYS A 11 -11.75 25.32 -33.28
CA LYS A 11 -10.93 26.43 -33.78
C LYS A 11 -9.66 26.64 -32.94
N GLU A 12 -9.75 26.53 -31.62
CA GLU A 12 -8.60 26.63 -30.71
C GLU A 12 -7.60 25.47 -30.92
N GLU A 13 -8.11 24.25 -31.05
CA GLU A 13 -7.31 23.03 -31.27
C GLU A 13 -6.87 22.83 -32.74
N LYS A 14 -7.21 23.77 -33.64
CA LYS A 14 -6.91 23.72 -35.08
C LYS A 14 -7.44 22.45 -35.77
N LEU A 15 -8.57 21.94 -35.31
CA LEU A 15 -9.24 20.77 -35.86
C LEU A 15 -10.38 21.21 -36.79
N SER A 16 -10.50 20.57 -37.94
CA SER A 16 -11.49 20.93 -38.97
C SER A 16 -12.89 20.41 -38.69
N GLN A 17 -13.02 19.31 -37.96
CA GLN A 17 -14.30 18.68 -37.63
C GLN A 17 -14.19 17.84 -36.36
N SER A 18 -15.32 17.66 -35.69
CA SER A 18 -15.46 16.69 -34.62
C SER A 18 -15.47 15.27 -35.18
N LEU A 19 -14.78 14.33 -34.53
CA LEU A 19 -14.89 12.91 -34.84
C LEU A 19 -16.28 12.39 -34.44
N VAL A 20 -17.02 11.85 -35.40
CA VAL A 20 -18.38 11.31 -35.21
C VAL A 20 -18.38 9.78 -35.13
N CYS A 21 -17.28 9.14 -35.55
CA CYS A 21 -17.04 7.70 -35.42
C CYS A 21 -16.24 7.38 -34.16
N ARG A 22 -15.94 6.10 -33.93
CA ARG A 22 -15.00 5.72 -32.87
C ARG A 22 -13.61 6.22 -33.27
N PRO A 23 -12.88 6.94 -32.42
CA PRO A 23 -11.56 7.49 -32.77
C PRO A 23 -10.56 6.45 -33.33
N ALA A 24 -10.65 5.20 -32.86
CA ALA A 24 -9.80 4.11 -33.33
C ALA A 24 -10.02 3.75 -34.81
N ASP A 25 -11.22 3.97 -35.36
CA ASP A 25 -11.55 3.61 -36.75
C ASP A 25 -10.82 4.53 -37.76
N ALA A 26 -10.36 5.70 -37.31
CA ALA A 26 -9.60 6.65 -38.13
C ALA A 26 -8.08 6.44 -38.06
N LEU A 27 -7.59 5.53 -37.20
CA LEU A 27 -6.17 5.26 -37.03
C LEU A 27 -5.72 4.14 -37.97
N PRO A 28 -4.58 4.31 -38.68
CA PRO A 28 -4.02 3.23 -39.50
C PRO A 28 -3.40 2.13 -38.63
N HIS A 29 -3.15 0.96 -39.22
CA HIS A 29 -2.38 -0.11 -38.57
C HIS A 29 -0.89 0.25 -38.52
N GLU A 30 -0.32 0.34 -37.32
CA GLU A 30 1.06 0.81 -37.11
C GLU A 30 1.98 -0.22 -36.42
N LEU A 31 1.55 -1.47 -36.27
CA LEU A 31 2.27 -2.46 -35.45
C LEU A 31 3.70 -2.72 -35.95
N ASP A 32 3.91 -2.81 -37.25
CA ASP A 32 5.24 -3.02 -37.85
C ASP A 32 6.16 -1.82 -37.64
N ARG A 33 5.61 -0.60 -37.74
CA ARG A 33 6.32 0.63 -37.43
C ARG A 33 6.73 0.66 -35.95
N MET A 34 5.78 0.40 -35.05
CA MET A 34 6.03 0.34 -33.60
C MET A 34 7.09 -0.70 -33.25
N ARG A 35 7.12 -1.84 -33.94
CA ARG A 35 8.15 -2.87 -33.76
C ARG A 35 9.55 -2.37 -34.11
N SER A 36 9.68 -1.65 -35.22
CA SER A 36 10.96 -1.07 -35.64
C SER A 36 11.44 0.02 -34.67
N GLU A 37 10.54 0.89 -34.23
CA GLU A 37 10.85 1.99 -33.30
C GLU A 37 11.19 1.45 -31.90
N ALA A 38 10.46 0.44 -31.40
CA ALA A 38 10.74 -0.20 -30.13
C ALA A 38 12.12 -0.86 -30.12
N ARG A 39 12.50 -1.56 -31.20
CA ARG A 39 13.83 -2.15 -31.33
C ARG A 39 14.92 -1.08 -31.30
N ALA A 40 14.73 0.02 -32.02
CA ALA A 40 15.65 1.16 -32.00
C ALA A 40 15.76 1.80 -30.60
N ALA A 41 14.69 1.73 -29.80
CA ALA A 41 14.62 2.20 -28.43
C ALA A 41 15.20 1.23 -27.37
N GLY A 42 15.74 0.06 -27.77
CA GLY A 42 16.41 -0.88 -26.87
C GLY A 42 15.55 -2.06 -26.40
N ALA A 43 14.42 -2.32 -27.04
CA ALA A 43 13.58 -3.47 -26.73
C ALA A 43 14.14 -4.79 -27.29
N GLN A 44 13.74 -5.92 -26.70
CA GLN A 44 14.20 -7.28 -27.03
C GLN A 44 13.37 -7.95 -28.16
N ASP A 45 12.59 -7.17 -28.90
CA ASP A 45 11.75 -7.64 -30.02
C ASP A 45 10.66 -8.66 -29.63
N THR A 46 10.16 -8.61 -28.39
CA THR A 46 8.96 -9.34 -27.99
C THR A 46 7.71 -8.49 -28.23
N ILE A 47 6.54 -9.12 -28.37
CA ILE A 47 5.29 -8.38 -28.59
C ILE A 47 4.96 -7.49 -27.39
N GLU A 48 5.31 -7.90 -26.18
CA GLU A 48 5.13 -7.15 -24.93
C GLU A 48 5.97 -5.87 -24.92
N ASP A 49 7.19 -5.94 -25.43
CA ASP A 49 8.09 -4.80 -25.57
C ASP A 49 7.57 -3.81 -26.62
N VAL A 50 7.05 -4.33 -27.75
CA VAL A 50 6.42 -3.49 -28.79
C VAL A 50 5.19 -2.78 -28.24
N LEU A 51 4.33 -3.48 -27.49
CA LEU A 51 3.15 -2.90 -26.87
C LEU A 51 3.53 -1.89 -25.78
N THR A 52 4.55 -2.17 -24.98
CA THR A 52 5.06 -1.24 -23.97
C THR A 52 5.53 0.07 -24.61
N TYR A 53 6.25 -0.02 -25.73
CA TYR A 53 6.67 1.14 -26.49
C TYR A 53 5.49 1.89 -27.13
N ALA A 54 4.54 1.17 -27.74
CA ALA A 54 3.36 1.77 -28.37
C ALA A 54 2.48 2.55 -27.37
N MET A 55 2.36 2.05 -26.13
CA MET A 55 1.59 2.74 -25.09
C MET A 55 2.37 3.91 -24.45
N PHE A 56 3.70 3.79 -24.31
CA PHE A 56 4.51 4.75 -23.57
C PHE A 56 5.85 5.08 -24.26
N PRO A 57 5.86 5.70 -25.46
CA PRO A 57 7.08 5.87 -26.26
C PRO A 57 8.15 6.73 -25.59
N LYS A 58 7.76 7.61 -24.67
CA LYS A 58 8.68 8.47 -23.90
C LYS A 58 9.29 7.78 -22.68
N ILE A 59 8.62 6.78 -22.11
CA ILE A 59 9.03 6.11 -20.85
C ILE A 59 9.71 4.77 -21.14
N ALA A 60 9.22 4.06 -22.16
CA ALA A 60 9.70 2.75 -22.55
C ALA A 60 11.22 2.67 -22.78
N PRO A 61 11.90 3.64 -23.44
CA PRO A 61 13.36 3.59 -23.60
C PRO A 61 14.10 3.57 -22.26
N THR A 62 13.67 4.40 -21.30
CA THR A 62 14.24 4.42 -19.94
C THR A 62 13.99 3.10 -19.23
N PHE A 63 12.78 2.55 -19.33
CA PHE A 63 12.44 1.26 -18.76
C PHE A 63 13.29 0.13 -19.36
N PHE A 64 13.46 0.06 -20.69
CA PHE A 64 14.27 -0.96 -21.34
C PHE A 64 15.74 -0.90 -20.91
N ALA A 65 16.27 0.30 -20.67
CA ALA A 65 17.62 0.48 -20.15
C ALA A 65 17.78 0.02 -18.70
N SER A 66 16.76 0.21 -17.85
CA SER A 66 16.83 -0.12 -16.41
C SER A 66 16.24 -1.47 -16.03
N ARG A 67 15.50 -2.17 -16.90
CA ARG A 67 14.75 -3.39 -16.53
C ARG A 67 15.60 -4.53 -16.00
N ALA A 68 16.86 -4.62 -16.42
CA ALA A 68 17.81 -5.62 -15.92
C ALA A 68 18.13 -5.45 -14.42
N GLN A 69 17.88 -4.26 -13.86
CA GLN A 69 18.04 -3.98 -12.43
C GLN A 69 16.91 -4.62 -11.58
N GLY A 70 15.89 -5.18 -12.23
CA GLY A 70 14.77 -5.82 -11.56
C GLY A 70 13.83 -4.81 -10.89
N PRO A 71 12.81 -5.31 -10.18
CA PRO A 71 11.87 -4.45 -9.47
C PRO A 71 12.60 -3.68 -8.36
N ILE A 72 12.40 -2.36 -8.32
CA ILE A 72 12.89 -1.52 -7.22
C ILE A 72 12.14 -1.94 -5.95
N SER A 73 12.82 -2.69 -5.08
CA SER A 73 12.30 -3.02 -3.76
C SER A 73 12.45 -1.81 -2.85
N PHE A 74 11.35 -1.10 -2.62
CA PHE A 74 11.25 -0.14 -1.53
C PHE A 74 11.16 -0.91 -0.21
N ARG A 75 12.30 -1.41 0.27
CA ARG A 75 12.44 -1.68 1.70
C ARG A 75 12.50 -0.32 2.35
N GLY A 76 11.39 0.16 2.88
CA GLY A 76 11.39 1.36 3.71
C GLY A 76 12.54 1.24 4.71
N LYS A 77 13.34 2.31 4.89
CA LYS A 77 14.20 2.40 6.07
C LYS A 77 13.25 2.27 7.25
N GLY A 78 13.16 1.07 7.81
CA GLY A 78 12.25 0.79 8.89
C GLY A 78 12.62 1.72 10.03
N GLN A 79 11.77 2.71 10.31
CA GLN A 79 11.42 2.93 11.70
C GLN A 79 10.90 1.57 12.16
N GLY A 80 11.69 0.90 13.00
CA GLY A 80 11.36 -0.43 13.49
C GLY A 80 10.03 -0.40 14.23
N GLN A 81 8.95 -0.70 13.53
CA GLN A 81 7.79 -1.29 14.17
C GLN A 81 8.15 -2.74 14.43
N LYS A 82 8.60 -2.99 15.67
CA LYS A 82 8.50 -4.31 16.28
C LYS A 82 7.02 -4.69 16.22
N GLN A 83 6.61 -5.46 15.22
CA GLN A 83 5.45 -6.31 15.37
C GLN A 83 5.80 -7.30 16.47
N LYS A 84 5.23 -7.04 17.65
CA LYS A 84 5.23 -7.97 18.76
C LYS A 84 4.28 -9.10 18.37
N GLY A 85 4.80 -10.06 17.60
CA GLY A 85 4.14 -11.34 17.40
C GLY A 85 4.03 -12.03 18.75
N GLU A 86 2.81 -12.42 19.08
CA GLU A 86 2.52 -13.28 20.21
C GLU A 86 3.41 -14.51 20.19
N SER A 87 4.03 -14.76 21.35
CA SER A 87 4.79 -15.98 21.58
C SER A 87 3.82 -17.15 21.69
N ALA A 88 3.64 -17.89 20.61
CA ALA A 88 3.27 -19.30 20.65
C ALA A 88 4.22 -20.04 19.71
N GLY A 89 5.06 -20.90 20.28
CA GLY A 89 6.16 -21.55 19.57
C GLY A 89 5.67 -22.43 18.42
N SER A 90 6.13 -22.12 17.21
CA SER A 90 6.31 -23.10 16.14
C SER A 90 7.23 -22.50 15.08
N VAL A 91 8.14 -23.34 14.57
CA VAL A 91 9.22 -23.01 13.64
C VAL A 91 8.72 -22.18 12.45
N ALA A 92 9.30 -20.99 12.23
CA ALA A 92 8.93 -20.13 11.11
C ALA A 92 9.44 -20.74 9.79
N SER A 93 8.51 -21.17 8.95
CA SER A 93 8.75 -21.66 7.59
C SER A 93 8.51 -20.53 6.59
N TYR A 94 9.49 -20.26 5.72
CA TYR A 94 9.38 -19.27 4.65
C TYR A 94 9.55 -19.94 3.28
N VAL A 95 8.82 -19.48 2.27
CA VAL A 95 9.00 -19.93 0.88
C VAL A 95 9.89 -18.92 0.15
N ALA A 96 11.10 -19.34 -0.24
CA ALA A 96 12.04 -18.55 -1.02
C ALA A 96 12.05 -19.04 -2.47
N THR A 97 11.93 -18.13 -3.43
CA THR A 97 12.01 -18.49 -4.86
C THR A 97 13.42 -18.20 -5.38
N VAL A 98 14.12 -19.22 -5.89
CA VAL A 98 15.45 -19.09 -6.50
C VAL A 98 15.36 -19.60 -7.93
N ASN A 99 15.67 -18.74 -8.91
CA ASN A 99 15.60 -19.05 -10.34
C ASN A 99 14.23 -19.60 -10.81
N GLY A 100 13.13 -19.09 -10.23
CA GLY A 100 11.77 -19.51 -10.58
C GLY A 100 11.27 -20.76 -9.85
N THR A 101 12.12 -21.44 -9.08
CA THR A 101 11.75 -22.61 -8.27
C THR A 101 11.53 -22.20 -6.81
N ALA A 102 10.38 -22.57 -6.25
CA ALA A 102 10.04 -22.31 -4.85
C ALA A 102 10.68 -23.35 -3.91
N TYR A 103 11.30 -22.86 -2.84
CA TYR A 103 11.96 -23.66 -1.81
C TYR A 103 11.40 -23.32 -0.43
N THR A 104 11.08 -24.36 0.35
CA THR A 104 10.66 -24.18 1.74
C THR A 104 11.88 -24.15 2.64
N VAL A 105 12.03 -23.04 3.38
CA VAL A 105 13.15 -22.75 4.25
C VAL A 105 12.68 -22.76 5.69
N VAL A 106 13.28 -23.63 6.49
CA VAL A 106 12.99 -23.82 7.91
C VAL A 106 14.25 -23.47 8.70
N GLN A 107 14.15 -22.48 9.60
CA GLN A 107 15.26 -22.07 10.44
C GLN A 107 15.26 -22.87 11.75
N GLU A 108 16.35 -23.63 11.98
CA GLU A 108 16.56 -24.41 13.20
C GLU A 108 17.92 -23.99 13.78
N GLY A 109 17.92 -22.92 14.59
CA GLY A 109 19.15 -22.32 15.13
C GLY A 109 20.03 -21.66 14.05
N ALA A 110 21.29 -22.10 13.95
CA ALA A 110 22.28 -21.60 12.97
C ALA A 110 22.35 -22.45 11.67
N VAL A 111 21.46 -23.43 11.53
CA VAL A 111 21.36 -24.31 10.36
C VAL A 111 20.06 -23.97 9.63
N LEU A 112 20.15 -23.65 8.33
CA LEU A 112 18.99 -23.56 7.46
C LEU A 112 18.81 -24.89 6.74
N ARG A 113 17.59 -25.43 6.73
CA ARG A 113 17.24 -26.57 5.89
C ARG A 113 16.49 -26.08 4.66
N VAL A 114 16.99 -26.41 3.48
CA VAL A 114 16.33 -26.16 2.18
C VAL A 114 15.87 -27.50 1.66
N ASN A 115 14.55 -27.73 1.58
CA ASN A 115 13.96 -29.03 1.20
C ASN A 115 14.53 -30.24 1.98
N GLY A 116 14.88 -30.04 3.25
CA GLY A 116 15.43 -31.08 4.12
C GLY A 116 16.96 -31.17 4.14
N THR A 117 17.67 -30.55 3.19
CA THR A 117 19.14 -30.52 3.15
C THR A 117 19.69 -29.40 4.04
N PRO A 118 20.57 -29.70 5.02
CA PRO A 118 21.10 -28.71 5.95
C PRO A 118 22.23 -27.87 5.32
N TYR A 119 22.18 -26.56 5.56
CA TYR A 119 23.19 -25.57 5.20
C TYR A 119 23.55 -24.74 6.43
N THR A 120 24.84 -24.67 6.76
CA THR A 120 25.34 -23.83 7.86
C THR A 120 25.65 -22.43 7.31
N VAL A 121 25.05 -21.39 7.90
CA VAL A 121 25.41 -19.99 7.62
C VAL A 121 25.96 -19.34 8.88
N ARG A 122 27.01 -18.54 8.72
CA ARG A 122 27.49 -17.67 9.79
C ARG A 122 26.79 -16.32 9.65
N VAL A 123 26.05 -15.94 10.68
CA VAL A 123 25.47 -14.61 10.84
C VAL A 123 26.24 -13.95 11.99
N GLU A 124 27.01 -12.91 11.71
CA GLU A 124 27.66 -12.13 12.76
C GLU A 124 26.64 -11.21 13.43
N ALA A 125 26.53 -11.30 14.76
CA ALA A 125 25.66 -10.47 15.57
C ALA A 125 26.40 -9.22 16.07
N GLY A 126 25.79 -8.04 15.88
CA GLY A 126 26.24 -6.78 16.52
C GLY A 126 25.95 -6.74 18.03
N PRO A 127 26.53 -5.77 18.77
CA PRO A 127 26.62 -5.82 20.23
C PRO A 127 25.24 -5.73 20.91
N SER A 128 25.02 -6.68 21.82
CA SER A 128 23.85 -6.77 22.71
C SER A 128 24.01 -5.82 23.90
N VAL A 129 23.05 -4.91 24.09
CA VAL A 129 22.85 -4.19 25.36
C VAL A 129 21.58 -4.71 26.02
N ALA A 130 21.74 -5.16 27.27
CA ALA A 130 20.76 -5.85 28.08
C ALA A 130 19.53 -4.98 28.38
N SER A 131 18.33 -5.54 28.16
CA SER A 131 17.07 -5.00 28.67
C SER A 131 16.95 -5.26 30.16
N GLY A 132 17.12 -4.21 30.97
CA GLY A 132 16.60 -4.17 32.33
C GLY A 132 15.07 -4.10 32.31
N THR A 133 14.44 -5.04 32.97
CA THR A 133 13.01 -5.08 33.28
C THR A 133 12.65 -4.04 34.33
N SER A 134 11.68 -3.17 34.04
CA SER A 134 10.86 -2.52 35.07
C SER A 134 9.39 -2.64 34.69
N GLN A 135 8.69 -3.50 35.43
CA GLN A 135 7.24 -3.51 35.54
C GLN A 135 6.78 -2.15 36.09
N GLY A 136 5.88 -1.50 35.36
CA GLY A 136 5.11 -0.36 35.86
C GLY A 136 3.63 -0.74 35.89
N THR A 137 3.16 -1.15 37.06
CA THR A 137 1.74 -1.21 37.41
C THR A 137 1.15 0.19 37.31
N VAL A 138 0.04 0.38 36.61
CA VAL A 138 -0.77 1.61 36.77
C VAL A 138 -2.22 1.26 37.04
N THR A 139 -2.64 1.84 38.16
CA THR A 139 -3.87 1.82 38.94
C THR A 139 -5.16 2.15 38.20
N THR A 140 -6.22 1.51 38.67
CA THR A 140 -7.61 1.95 38.53
C THR A 140 -7.83 3.34 39.15
N ALA A 141 -8.36 4.27 38.34
CA ALA A 141 -8.97 5.50 38.82
C ALA A 141 -10.33 5.69 38.12
N LYS A 142 -11.37 5.92 38.92
CA LYS A 142 -12.76 6.13 38.48
C LYS A 142 -13.08 7.62 38.61
N VAL A 143 -13.26 8.35 37.50
CA VAL A 143 -14.14 9.55 37.36
C VAL A 143 -14.45 9.77 35.87
N GLY A 144 -15.74 9.92 35.53
CA GLY A 144 -16.25 10.34 34.22
C GLY A 144 -16.63 9.18 33.29
N ALA A 145 -17.83 9.21 32.72
CA ALA A 145 -18.32 8.21 31.77
C ALA A 145 -17.56 8.31 30.43
N CYS A 146 -16.31 7.85 30.41
CA CYS A 146 -15.50 7.80 29.20
C CYS A 146 -15.96 6.62 28.33
N THR A 147 -16.57 6.91 27.19
CA THR A 147 -17.01 5.88 26.24
C THR A 147 -15.91 5.67 25.22
N THR A 148 -15.35 4.45 25.16
CA THR A 148 -14.34 4.09 24.17
C THR A 148 -14.98 3.79 22.82
N LEU A 149 -14.28 4.16 21.74
CA LEU A 149 -14.70 3.93 20.37
C LEU A 149 -13.74 2.94 19.69
N PRO A 150 -14.10 1.64 19.61
CA PRO A 150 -13.24 0.62 19.00
C PRO A 150 -13.34 0.61 17.46
N ALA A 151 -12.28 0.11 16.82
CA ALA A 151 -12.25 -0.10 15.37
C ALA A 151 -13.21 -1.25 14.97
N PRO A 152 -14.12 -1.04 14.01
CA PRO A 152 -15.05 -2.08 13.58
C PRO A 152 -14.36 -3.19 12.78
N VAL A 153 -13.28 -2.86 12.07
CA VAL A 153 -12.50 -3.76 11.21
C VAL A 153 -11.01 -3.46 11.34
N ALA A 154 -10.18 -4.45 11.00
CA ALA A 154 -8.75 -4.20 10.82
C ALA A 154 -8.51 -3.42 9.52
N GLY A 155 -7.59 -2.44 9.54
CA GLY A 155 -7.42 -1.53 8.41
C GLY A 155 -6.39 -0.43 8.66
N SER A 156 -6.51 0.66 7.91
CA SER A 156 -5.75 1.89 8.10
C SER A 156 -6.68 3.08 8.32
N VAL A 157 -6.38 3.93 9.29
CA VAL A 157 -7.15 5.17 9.51
C VAL A 157 -6.86 6.13 8.36
N VAL A 158 -7.87 6.52 7.58
CA VAL A 158 -7.71 7.44 6.45
C VAL A 158 -7.68 8.88 6.93
N LYS A 159 -8.66 9.28 7.74
CA LYS A 159 -8.76 10.64 8.29
C LYS A 159 -9.71 10.70 9.49
N HIS A 160 -9.56 11.75 10.28
CA HIS A 160 -10.60 12.21 11.20
C HIS A 160 -11.51 13.19 10.45
N THR A 161 -12.82 13.10 10.64
CA THR A 161 -13.80 14.01 10.02
C THR A 161 -14.04 15.26 10.86
N VAL A 162 -13.68 15.20 12.14
CA VAL A 162 -13.75 16.31 13.10
C VAL A 162 -12.37 16.53 13.74
N GLN A 163 -12.18 17.70 14.34
CA GLN A 163 -10.95 18.01 15.07
C GLN A 163 -10.91 17.28 16.43
N ASP A 164 -9.71 17.03 16.92
CA ASP A 164 -9.52 16.54 18.29
C ASP A 164 -10.06 17.56 19.30
N GLY A 165 -10.83 17.10 20.29
CA GLY A 165 -11.52 17.96 21.25
C GLY A 165 -12.84 18.57 20.75
N ALA A 166 -13.34 18.18 19.57
CA ALA A 166 -14.64 18.64 19.08
C ALA A 166 -15.81 17.98 19.85
N THR A 167 -16.92 18.71 19.97
CA THR A 167 -18.19 18.14 20.44
C THR A 167 -18.89 17.42 19.29
N VAL A 168 -19.26 16.16 19.49
CA VAL A 168 -19.91 15.29 18.49
C VAL A 168 -21.21 14.74 19.04
N ASN A 169 -22.15 14.40 18.15
CA ASN A 169 -23.41 13.74 18.50
C ASN A 169 -23.32 12.22 18.32
N SER A 170 -24.18 11.48 19.02
CA SER A 170 -24.31 10.03 18.76
C SER A 170 -24.73 9.80 17.31
N GLY A 171 -24.06 8.87 16.63
CA GLY A 171 -24.26 8.55 15.21
C GLY A 171 -23.50 9.46 14.23
N GLU A 172 -22.82 10.50 14.72
CA GLU A 172 -21.99 11.36 13.88
C GLU A 172 -20.71 10.64 13.44
N THR A 173 -20.36 10.72 12.16
CA THR A 173 -19.14 10.11 11.63
C THR A 173 -17.93 10.89 12.10
N VAL A 174 -16.98 10.23 12.77
CA VAL A 174 -15.80 10.85 13.41
C VAL A 174 -14.46 10.38 12.84
N ILE A 175 -14.41 9.15 12.29
CA ILE A 175 -13.20 8.57 11.67
C ILE A 175 -13.60 7.84 10.39
N MET A 176 -12.74 7.91 9.37
CA MET A 176 -12.81 7.04 8.19
C MET A 176 -11.69 6.00 8.26
N VAL A 177 -12.01 4.72 8.10
CA VAL A 177 -11.05 3.60 8.09
C VAL A 177 -11.11 2.90 6.74
N GLU A 178 -9.97 2.63 6.13
CA GLU A 178 -9.85 1.79 4.93
C GLU A 178 -9.59 0.34 5.34
N SER A 179 -10.38 -0.58 4.82
CA SER A 179 -10.13 -2.01 4.90
C SER A 179 -10.49 -2.69 3.58
N MET A 180 -9.60 -3.54 3.07
CA MET A 180 -9.84 -4.32 1.83
C MET A 180 -10.31 -3.46 0.64
N LYS A 181 -9.71 -2.27 0.45
CA LYS A 181 -10.04 -1.27 -0.59
C LYS A 181 -11.41 -0.61 -0.45
N MET A 182 -12.02 -0.71 0.73
CA MET A 182 -13.30 -0.07 1.06
C MET A 182 -13.10 0.89 2.23
N GLU A 183 -13.68 2.08 2.12
CA GLU A 183 -13.75 3.05 3.21
C GLU A 183 -14.98 2.78 4.07
N LEU A 184 -14.81 2.79 5.39
CA LEU A 184 -15.85 2.55 6.37
C LEU A 184 -15.89 3.68 7.40
N GLU A 185 -17.09 4.23 7.60
CA GLU A 185 -17.34 5.27 8.57
C GLU A 185 -17.42 4.70 10.00
N VAL A 186 -16.62 5.26 10.90
CA VAL A 186 -16.75 5.01 12.34
C VAL A 186 -17.55 6.14 12.96
N LYS A 187 -18.70 5.79 13.52
CA LYS A 187 -19.66 6.73 14.12
C LYS A 187 -19.49 6.80 15.63
N ALA A 188 -19.65 8.00 16.18
CA ALA A 188 -19.65 8.22 17.63
C ALA A 188 -20.80 7.43 18.28
N THR A 189 -20.50 6.68 19.34
CA THR A 189 -21.49 5.86 20.06
C THR A 189 -22.34 6.70 21.02
N ALA A 190 -21.81 7.82 21.50
CA ALA A 190 -22.48 8.75 22.39
C ALA A 190 -22.18 10.20 21.97
N ALA A 191 -23.01 11.15 22.43
CA ALA A 191 -22.70 12.56 22.31
C ALA A 191 -21.67 12.96 23.39
N GLY A 192 -20.73 13.84 23.04
CA GLY A 192 -19.68 14.28 23.97
C GLY A 192 -18.50 14.89 23.25
N THR A 193 -17.41 15.09 23.98
CA THR A 193 -16.14 15.61 23.44
C THR A 193 -15.25 14.46 23.03
N ILE A 194 -14.85 14.42 21.76
CA ILE A 194 -14.00 13.35 21.22
C ILE A 194 -12.51 13.63 21.43
N HIS A 195 -11.76 12.60 21.80
CA HIS A 195 -10.30 12.60 21.87
C HIS A 195 -9.73 11.39 21.12
N PHE A 196 -8.98 11.62 20.06
CA PHE A 196 -8.40 10.56 19.22
C PHE A 196 -7.12 9.98 19.86
N LEU A 197 -7.01 8.66 19.88
CA LEU A 197 -5.82 7.94 20.37
C LEU A 197 -4.90 7.48 19.24
N ILE A 198 -5.41 7.46 18.02
CA ILE A 198 -4.73 6.96 16.82
C ILE A 198 -4.69 8.08 15.77
N ALA A 199 -3.55 8.26 15.12
CA ALA A 199 -3.38 9.26 14.07
C ALA A 199 -3.81 8.71 12.69
N PRO A 200 -4.25 9.58 11.76
CA PRO A 200 -4.40 9.20 10.36
C PRO A 200 -3.14 8.57 9.77
N GLY A 201 -3.31 7.56 8.92
CA GLY A 201 -2.27 6.73 8.33
C GLY A 201 -1.83 5.53 9.18
N ALA A 202 -2.29 5.42 10.43
CA ALA A 202 -1.94 4.31 11.29
C ALA A 202 -2.78 3.05 11.00
N HIS A 203 -2.11 1.89 11.03
CA HIS A 203 -2.78 0.60 10.97
C HIS A 203 -3.43 0.24 12.31
N VAL A 204 -4.64 -0.30 12.25
CA VAL A 204 -5.44 -0.68 13.40
C VAL A 204 -6.01 -2.09 13.25
N SER A 205 -6.11 -2.82 14.36
CA SER A 205 -6.78 -4.13 14.42
C SER A 205 -8.26 -3.97 14.77
N ALA A 206 -9.10 -4.93 14.39
CA ALA A 206 -10.49 -4.96 14.83
C ALA A 206 -10.57 -4.96 16.38
N GLY A 207 -11.43 -4.13 16.95
CA GLY A 207 -11.58 -3.95 18.39
C GLY A 207 -10.56 -3.03 19.05
N GLN A 208 -9.52 -2.57 18.33
CA GLN A 208 -8.56 -1.61 18.89
C GLN A 208 -9.23 -0.25 19.15
N VAL A 209 -9.01 0.35 20.31
CA VAL A 209 -9.60 1.65 20.65
C VAL A 209 -8.98 2.75 19.78
N LEU A 210 -9.84 3.49 19.08
CA LEU A 210 -9.47 4.58 18.17
C LEU A 210 -9.59 5.95 18.84
N ALA A 211 -10.63 6.14 19.65
CA ALA A 211 -10.93 7.40 20.31
C ALA A 211 -11.70 7.16 21.63
N GLU A 212 -11.76 8.22 22.44
CA GLU A 212 -12.55 8.30 23.66
C GLU A 212 -13.54 9.46 23.55
N ILE A 213 -14.77 9.27 24.01
CA ILE A 213 -15.81 10.30 24.09
C ILE A 213 -16.10 10.56 25.57
N ARG A 214 -15.99 11.83 25.99
CA ARG A 214 -16.21 12.29 27.37
C ARG A 214 -17.37 13.26 27.49
#